data_AF-A0A2V5P8B6-F1
#
_entry.id   AF-A0A2V5P8B6-F1
#
_cell.length_a   1.000
_cell.length_b   1.000
_cell.length_c   1.000
_cell.angle_alpha   90.00
_cell.angle_beta   90.00
_cell.angle_gamma   90.00
#
_symmetry.space_group_name_H-M   'P 1'
#
loop_
_entity.id
_entity.type
_entity.pdbx_description
1 polymer ?
#
loop_
_entity_poly.entity_id
_entity_poly.type
_entity_poly.pdbx_seq_one_letter_code
_entity_poly.pdbx_strand_id
1 'polypeptide(L)'
;MPKAEISWRRVNAEGLRLQVYVRHVGTEWRFFARERRYDQWQAVAEPPLEDWLELLDAVQRRIHRRLLRPEEEARVKQSIRQRFPEAKLD
;
A
#
# COMPACT_ATOMS: atom_id res chain seq x y z
N MET A 1 5.27 -0.68 -17.82
CA MET A 1 5.14 0.43 -16.86
C MET A 1 6.23 0.31 -15.81
N PRO A 2 6.84 1.40 -15.33
CA PRO A 2 7.82 1.31 -14.25
C PRO A 2 7.18 0.63 -13.04
N LYS A 3 7.85 -0.37 -12.48
CA LYS A 3 7.41 -1.05 -11.26
C LYS A 3 7.45 -0.01 -10.14
N ALA A 4 6.29 0.49 -9.74
CA ALA A 4 6.20 1.39 -8.60
C ALA A 4 6.33 0.57 -7.32
N GLU A 5 7.46 0.70 -6.68
CA GLU A 5 7.76 0.07 -5.40
C GLU A 5 7.69 1.12 -4.30
N ILE A 6 6.84 0.89 -3.31
CA ILE A 6 6.61 1.77 -2.17
C ILE A 6 6.78 0.95 -0.90
N SER A 7 7.55 1.45 0.07
CA SER A 7 7.75 0.76 1.34
C SER A 7 7.72 1.73 2.50
N TRP A 8 7.16 1.30 3.62
CA TRP A 8 7.12 2.02 4.88
C TRP A 8 7.32 1.07 6.06
N ARG A 9 7.37 1.62 7.26
CA ARG A 9 7.41 0.86 8.51
C ARG A 9 6.15 1.19 9.29
N ARG A 10 5.48 0.16 9.81
CA ARG A 10 4.34 0.32 10.71
C ARG A 10 4.52 -0.48 11.99
N VAL A 11 3.70 -0.18 12.98
CA VAL A 11 3.58 -0.97 14.21
C VAL A 11 2.20 -1.62 14.17
N ASN A 12 2.11 -2.93 14.38
CA ASN A 12 0.80 -3.60 14.47
C ASN A 12 0.17 -3.42 15.86
N ALA A 13 -1.06 -3.92 16.04
CA ALA A 13 -1.77 -3.86 17.31
C ALA A 13 -1.04 -4.55 18.48
N GLU A 14 -0.13 -5.48 18.18
CA GLU A 14 0.68 -6.20 19.16
C GLU A 14 1.98 -5.47 19.53
N GLY A 15 2.21 -4.27 18.97
CA GLY A 15 3.43 -3.48 19.20
C GLY A 15 4.64 -3.96 18.38
N LEU A 16 4.46 -4.90 17.46
CA LEU A 16 5.51 -5.40 16.59
C LEU A 16 5.77 -4.43 15.43
N ARG A 17 7.04 -4.10 15.22
CA ARG A 17 7.49 -3.29 14.09
C ARG A 17 7.54 -4.13 12.82
N LEU A 18 6.67 -3.81 11.87
CA LEU A 18 6.60 -4.43 10.57
C LEU A 18 7.19 -3.49 9.52
N GLN A 19 7.95 -4.05 8.57
CA GLN A 19 8.22 -3.36 7.33
C GLN A 19 7.21 -3.82 6.29
N VAL A 20 6.52 -2.87 5.68
CA VAL A 20 5.55 -3.11 4.62
C VAL A 20 6.14 -2.61 3.32
N TYR A 21 5.97 -3.40 2.28
CA TYR A 21 6.33 -3.07 0.92
C TYR A 21 5.18 -3.42 0.00
N VAL A 22 4.94 -2.55 -0.98
CA VAL A 22 3.91 -2.74 -1.99
C VAL A 22 4.53 -2.54 -3.35
N ARG A 23 4.16 -3.43 -4.26
CA ARG A 23 4.50 -3.31 -5.67
C ARG A 23 3.26 -3.22 -6.53
N HIS A 24 3.33 -2.36 -7.52
CA HIS A 24 2.34 -2.32 -8.58
C HIS A 24 2.64 -3.41 -9.62
N VAL A 25 1.69 -4.32 -9.83
CA VAL A 25 1.75 -5.42 -10.81
C VAL A 25 0.52 -5.37 -11.69
N GLY A 26 0.70 -4.95 -12.95
CA GLY A 26 -0.40 -4.79 -13.90
C GLY A 26 -1.31 -3.66 -13.47
N THR A 27 -2.49 -4.01 -12.94
CA THR A 27 -3.51 -3.07 -12.43
C THR A 27 -3.71 -3.17 -10.92
N GLU A 28 -2.95 -4.03 -10.24
CA GLU A 28 -3.14 -4.36 -8.84
C GLU A 28 -1.93 -3.98 -7.99
N TRP A 29 -2.21 -3.58 -6.75
CA TRP A 29 -1.20 -3.36 -5.73
C TRP A 29 -1.10 -4.59 -4.83
N ARG A 30 0.10 -5.20 -4.80
CA ARG A 30 0.37 -6.38 -3.99
C ARG A 30 1.19 -5.98 -2.77
N PHE A 31 0.67 -6.27 -1.59
CA PHE A 31 1.28 -5.96 -0.31
C PHE A 31 2.14 -7.12 0.17
N PHE A 32 3.25 -6.78 0.81
CA PHE A 32 4.16 -7.70 1.45
C PHE A 32 4.58 -7.11 2.78
N ALA A 33 4.66 -7.95 3.80
CA ALA A 33 5.13 -7.55 5.12
C ALA A 33 6.25 -8.48 5.59
N ARG A 34 7.10 -7.95 6.47
CA ARG A 34 8.07 -8.72 7.24
C ARG A 34 8.27 -8.10 8.61
N GLU A 35 8.58 -8.91 9.60
CA GLU A 35 8.85 -8.46 10.97
C GLU A 35 10.33 -8.10 11.17
N ARG A 36 11.24 -9.00 10.82
CA ARG A 36 12.67 -8.84 11.08
C ARG A 36 13.48 -8.64 9.80
N ARG A 37 14.63 -8.00 9.97
CA ARG A 37 15.68 -8.00 8.95
C ARG A 37 16.11 -9.46 8.77
N TYR A 38 16.09 -9.96 7.53
CA TYR A 38 16.30 -11.35 7.10
C TYR A 38 15.06 -12.26 7.06
N ASP A 39 13.90 -11.82 7.55
CA ASP A 39 12.66 -12.56 7.28
C ASP A 39 12.29 -12.46 5.80
N GLN A 40 11.67 -13.53 5.31
CA GLN A 40 11.10 -13.54 3.97
C GLN A 40 9.90 -12.59 3.91
N TRP A 41 9.79 -11.88 2.79
CA TRP A 41 8.61 -11.06 2.51
C TRP A 41 7.40 -11.97 2.34
N GLN A 42 6.43 -11.85 3.24
CA GLN A 42 5.18 -12.59 3.16
C GLN A 42 4.14 -11.73 2.46
N ALA A 43 3.46 -12.30 1.47
CA ALA A 43 2.36 -11.62 0.80
C ALA A 43 1.22 -11.40 1.80
N VAL A 44 0.77 -10.16 1.93
CA VAL A 44 -0.37 -9.81 2.77
C VAL A 44 -1.61 -9.90 1.89
N ALA A 45 -2.33 -11.02 2.00
CA ALA A 45 -3.54 -11.27 1.20
C ALA A 45 -4.64 -10.24 1.49
N GLU A 46 -4.80 -9.89 2.76
CA GLU A 46 -5.80 -8.94 3.26
C GLU A 46 -5.10 -7.83 4.05
N PRO A 47 -4.55 -6.81 3.35
CA PRO A 47 -3.92 -5.68 4.02
C PRO A 47 -4.99 -4.87 4.76
N PRO A 48 -4.73 -4.42 6.00
CA PRO A 48 -5.66 -3.58 6.74
C PRO A 48 -5.88 -2.24 6.02
N LEU A 49 -6.99 -1.56 6.33
CA LEU A 49 -7.31 -0.25 5.77
C LEU A 49 -6.16 0.75 5.95
N GLU A 50 -5.48 0.72 7.10
CA GLU A 50 -4.32 1.56 7.40
C GLU A 50 -3.22 1.43 6.34
N ASP A 51 -2.89 0.20 5.91
CA ASP A 51 -1.87 -0.04 4.89
C ASP A 51 -2.30 0.50 3.52
N TRP A 52 -3.59 0.46 3.22
CA TRP A 52 -4.12 1.06 2.00
C TRP A 52 -4.13 2.60 2.02
N LEU A 53 -4.40 3.20 3.17
CA LEU A 53 -4.34 4.65 3.35
C LEU A 53 -2.89 5.16 3.24
N GLU A 54 -1.93 4.46 3.83
CA GLU A 54 -0.50 4.72 3.66
C GLU A 54 -0.07 4.62 2.19
N LEU A 55 -0.57 3.59 1.47
CA LEU A 55 -0.34 3.48 0.03
C LEU A 55 -0.91 4.69 -0.74
N LEU A 56 -2.14 5.09 -0.45
CA LEU A 56 -2.81 6.20 -1.12
C LEU A 56 -2.03 7.50 -0.94
N ASP A 57 -1.64 7.82 0.29
CA ASP A 57 -0.87 9.02 0.60
C ASP A 57 0.52 8.98 -0.07
N ALA A 58 1.20 7.82 -0.06
CA ALA A 58 2.48 7.66 -0.75
C ALA A 58 2.36 7.83 -2.28
N VAL A 59 1.27 7.34 -2.87
CA VAL A 59 0.95 7.53 -4.30
C VAL A 59 0.69 9.00 -4.59
N GLN A 60 -0.12 9.69 -3.79
CA GLN A 60 -0.36 11.14 -3.92
C GLN A 60 0.93 11.96 -3.85
N ARG A 61 1.80 11.68 -2.86
CA ARG A 61 3.12 12.33 -2.74
C ARG A 61 3.99 12.11 -4.00
N ARG A 62 3.93 10.94 -4.61
CA ARG A 62 4.66 10.62 -5.85
C ARG A 62 4.05 11.26 -7.09
N ILE A 63 2.73 11.35 -7.19
CA ILE A 63 2.03 12.08 -8.25
C ILE A 63 2.43 13.55 -8.19
N HIS A 64 2.45 14.15 -7.01
CA HIS A 64 2.90 15.53 -6.81
C HIS A 64 4.36 15.74 -7.29
N ARG A 65 5.23 14.74 -7.11
CA ARG A 65 6.61 14.71 -7.62
C ARG A 65 6.73 14.29 -9.09
N ARG A 66 5.61 14.09 -9.81
CA ARG A 66 5.54 13.59 -11.20
C ARG A 66 6.20 12.22 -11.42
N LEU A 67 6.25 11.40 -10.37
CA LEU A 67 6.81 10.03 -10.41
C LEU A 67 5.77 8.96 -10.71
N LEU A 68 4.48 9.27 -10.51
CA LEU A 68 3.34 8.39 -10.81
C LEU A 68 2.27 9.15 -11.57
N ARG A 69 1.43 8.40 -12.30
CA ARG A 69 0.29 8.96 -13.02
C ARG A 69 -0.86 9.25 -12.04
N PRO A 70 -1.61 10.34 -12.23
CA PRO A 70 -2.80 10.64 -11.41
C PRO A 70 -3.83 9.50 -11.39
N GLU A 71 -3.94 8.74 -12.48
CA GLU A 71 -4.82 7.57 -12.59
C GLU A 71 -4.57 6.51 -11.51
N GLU A 72 -3.32 6.40 -11.01
CA GLU A 72 -2.97 5.43 -9.97
C GLU A 72 -3.69 5.73 -8.65
N GLU A 73 -3.92 7.00 -8.34
CA GLU A 73 -4.69 7.40 -7.15
C GLU A 73 -6.14 6.90 -7.23
N ALA A 74 -6.77 7.07 -8.39
CA ALA A 74 -8.14 6.61 -8.62
C ALA A 74 -8.25 5.08 -8.49
N ARG A 75 -7.24 4.33 -8.97
CA ARG A 75 -7.17 2.88 -8.83
C ARG A 75 -7.05 2.43 -7.38
N VAL A 76 -6.21 3.11 -6.59
CA VAL A 76 -6.06 2.81 -5.15
C VAL A 76 -7.36 3.12 -4.42
N LYS A 77 -7.98 4.29 -4.66
CA LYS A 77 -9.29 4.64 -4.07
C LYS A 77 -10.38 3.62 -4.42
N GLN A 78 -10.44 3.15 -5.68
CA GLN A 78 -11.38 2.11 -6.09
C GLN A 78 -11.13 0.79 -5.36
N SER A 79 -9.85 0.38 -5.25
CA SER A 79 -9.47 -0.84 -4.52
C SER A 79 -9.88 -0.79 -3.05
N ILE A 80 -9.74 0.38 -2.41
CA ILE A 80 -10.16 0.59 -1.03
C ILE A 80 -11.67 0.49 -0.91
N ARG A 81 -12.44 1.16 -1.78
CA ARG A 81 -13.91 1.10 -1.76
C ARG A 81 -14.46 -0.32 -1.98
N GLN A 82 -13.79 -1.12 -2.81
CA GLN A 82 -14.17 -2.52 -3.04
C GLN A 82 -13.90 -3.43 -1.84
N ARG A 83 -12.76 -3.22 -1.14
CA ARG A 83 -12.36 -4.04 0.01
C ARG A 83 -12.99 -3.57 1.33
N PHE A 84 -13.14 -2.27 1.48
CA PHE A 84 -13.62 -1.59 2.68
C PHE A 84 -14.80 -0.68 2.31
N PRO A 85 -15.98 -1.25 2.02
CA PRO A 85 -17.16 -0.46 1.67
C PRO A 85 -17.60 0.48 2.80
N GLU A 86 -17.26 0.15 4.05
CA GLU A 86 -17.56 0.97 5.23
C GLU A 86 -16.56 2.13 5.45
N ALA A 87 -15.41 2.10 4.77
CA ALA A 87 -14.43 3.17 4.87
C ALA A 87 -14.95 4.42 4.13
N LYS A 88 -15.39 5.42 4.90
CA LYS A 88 -15.75 6.74 4.37
C LYS A 88 -14.48 7.46 3.89
N LEU A 89 -14.13 7.21 2.63
CA LEU A 89 -13.17 8.00 1.88
C LEU A 89 -13.87 9.29 1.42
N ASP A 90 -13.77 10.33 2.23
CA ASP A 90 -14.23 11.69 1.91
C ASP A 90 -13.39 12.30 0.77
#